data_AF-A0A933YZ48-F1
#
_entry.id   AF-A0A933YZ48-F1
#
_cell.length_a   1.000
_cell.length_b   1.000
_cell.length_c   1.000
_cell.angle_alpha   90.00
_cell.angle_beta   90.00
_cell.angle_gamma   90.00
#
_symmetry.space_group_name_H-M   'P 1'
#
loop_
_entity.id
_entity.type
_entity.pdbx_description
1 polymer ?
#
loop_
_entity_poly.entity_id
_entity_poly.type
_entity_poly.pdbx_seq_one_letter_code
_entity_poly.pdbx_strand_id
1 'polypeptide(L)'
;MKIIELAVINMGTGEVLEERSYEHSGPVALCKGGGSSTMNSVDYEYNKRMAAIAEAQQGMAQEYFDFWKSDYKPLEQAQIKANTEMIEQAKPVREKFIQESLDGVDADTLAATAKADAEQGSTQAEQASVRSMARLGINPDSGVMADTLGRSSSLNRARLATQASGAARAQARQENYGRLQAAAGLGLG
;
A
#
# COMPACT_ATOMS: atom_id res chain seq x y z
N MET A 1 -18.24 -16.20 74.32
CA MET A 1 -17.40 -16.58 73.15
C MET A 1 -15.94 -16.39 73.55
N LYS A 2 -15.07 -17.39 73.37
CA LYS A 2 -13.64 -17.24 73.64
C LYS A 2 -13.01 -16.41 72.52
N ILE A 3 -12.40 -15.28 72.87
CA ILE A 3 -11.68 -14.43 71.92
C ILE A 3 -10.19 -14.59 72.23
N ILE A 4 -9.44 -15.05 71.23
CA ILE A 4 -7.99 -15.23 71.33
C ILE A 4 -7.34 -13.91 70.95
N GLU A 5 -6.56 -13.34 71.86
CA GLU A 5 -5.81 -12.11 71.63
C GLU A 5 -4.43 -12.41 71.04
N LEU A 6 -3.84 -13.54 71.43
CA LEU A 6 -2.53 -13.97 70.97
C LEU A 6 -2.44 -15.49 70.97
N ALA A 7 -2.00 -16.06 69.85
CA ALA A 7 -1.61 -17.46 69.74
C ALA A 7 -0.24 -17.56 69.09
N VAL A 8 0.75 -18.09 69.80
CA VAL A 8 2.06 -18.44 69.25
C VAL A 8 2.02 -19.89 68.82
N ILE A 9 2.21 -20.15 67.53
CA ILE A 9 2.13 -21.50 66.97
C ILE A 9 3.49 -21.87 66.39
N ASN A 10 3.94 -23.09 66.66
CA ASN A 10 5.11 -23.65 65.99
C ASN A 10 4.75 -23.98 64.54
N MET A 11 5.36 -23.30 63.56
CA MET A 11 5.03 -23.50 62.14
C MET A 11 5.46 -24.87 61.58
N GLY A 12 6.34 -25.60 62.25
CA GLY A 12 6.79 -26.93 61.80
C GLY A 12 5.88 -28.07 62.26
N THR A 13 5.25 -27.94 63.43
CA THR A 13 4.42 -29.00 64.04
C THR A 13 2.94 -28.64 64.15
N GLY A 14 2.60 -27.36 64.02
CA GLY A 14 1.23 -26.84 64.18
C GLY A 14 0.76 -26.78 65.64
N GLU A 15 1.61 -27.08 66.61
CA GLU A 15 1.26 -27.02 68.03
C GLU A 15 1.25 -25.57 68.55
N VAL A 16 0.25 -25.25 69.38
CA VAL A 16 0.14 -23.95 70.06
C VAL A 16 1.09 -23.94 71.25
N LEU A 17 2.07 -23.04 71.22
CA LEU A 17 3.09 -22.89 72.26
C LEU A 17 2.63 -21.94 73.37
N GLU A 18 1.87 -20.89 73.04
CA GLU A 18 1.28 -19.95 74.00
C GLU A 18 -0.05 -19.43 73.46
N GLU A 19 -1.07 -19.37 74.31
CA GLU A 19 -2.37 -18.78 73.97
C GLU A 19 -2.84 -17.84 75.08
N ARG A 20 -3.08 -16.57 74.73
CA ARG A 20 -3.75 -15.60 75.59
C ARG A 20 -5.15 -15.35 75.04
N SER A 21 -6.14 -15.60 75.88
CA SER A 21 -7.54 -15.44 75.52
C SER A 21 -8.36 -14.95 76.71
N TYR A 22 -9.50 -14.34 76.41
CA TYR A 22 -10.50 -14.00 77.40
C TYR A 22 -11.89 -14.49 76.95
N GLU A 23 -12.77 -14.71 77.92
CA GLU A 23 -14.16 -15.02 77.64
C GLU A 23 -14.97 -13.73 77.49
N HIS A 24 -15.43 -13.48 76.27
CA HIS A 24 -16.33 -12.38 76.00
C HIS A 24 -17.79 -12.79 76.26
N SER A 25 -18.46 -12.08 77.16
CA SER A 25 -19.89 -12.18 77.43
C SER A 25 -20.55 -10.82 77.17
N GLY A 26 -20.86 -10.55 75.91
CA GLY A 26 -21.50 -9.33 75.45
C GLY A 26 -22.17 -9.52 74.08
N PRO A 27 -23.05 -8.61 73.65
CA PRO A 27 -23.70 -8.69 72.35
C PRO A 27 -22.66 -8.54 71.23
N VAL A 28 -22.50 -9.58 70.41
CA VAL A 28 -21.59 -9.60 69.26
C VAL A 28 -22.38 -9.24 68.00
N ALA A 29 -21.98 -8.19 67.29
CA ALA A 29 -22.55 -7.84 66.00
C ALA A 29 -22.16 -8.89 64.95
N LEU A 30 -23.12 -9.73 64.54
CA LEU A 30 -22.92 -10.68 63.44
C LEU A 30 -23.03 -9.92 62.11
N CYS A 31 -21.89 -9.48 61.56
CA CYS A 31 -21.82 -9.07 60.17
C CYS A 31 -21.93 -10.30 59.27
N LYS A 32 -23.15 -10.81 59.07
CA LYS A 32 -23.42 -11.84 58.07
C LYS A 32 -23.24 -11.20 56.69
N GLY A 33 -22.06 -11.41 56.10
CA GLY A 33 -21.81 -11.11 54.69
C GLY A 33 -22.87 -11.78 53.82
N GLY A 34 -23.39 -11.03 52.84
CA GLY A 34 -24.47 -11.44 51.96
C GLY A 34 -24.13 -12.72 51.19
N GLY A 35 -24.58 -13.85 51.70
CA GLY A 35 -24.63 -15.13 51.02
C GLY A 35 -26.05 -15.64 51.11
N SER A 36 -26.85 -15.33 50.08
CA SER A 36 -28.22 -15.85 49.97
C SER A 36 -28.13 -17.37 49.84
N SER A 37 -28.56 -18.06 50.88
CA SER A 37 -28.92 -19.47 50.82
C SER A 37 -30.14 -19.64 51.72
N THR A 38 -31.27 -19.99 51.10
CA THR A 38 -32.61 -20.27 51.66
C THR A 38 -33.65 -19.17 51.42
N MET A 39 -34.36 -19.24 50.28
CA MET A 39 -35.83 -19.31 50.21
C MET A 39 -36.25 -19.93 48.86
N ASN A 40 -36.89 -21.10 48.91
CA ASN A 40 -37.48 -21.80 47.76
C ASN A 40 -38.79 -21.12 47.33
N SER A 41 -38.72 -19.95 46.70
CA SER A 41 -39.87 -19.38 46.00
C SER A 41 -39.41 -18.83 44.66
N VAL A 42 -39.67 -19.61 43.60
CA VAL A 42 -39.49 -19.15 42.22
C VAL A 42 -40.51 -18.05 41.97
N ASP A 43 -40.05 -16.82 41.72
CA ASP A 43 -40.92 -15.72 41.31
C ASP A 43 -41.24 -15.86 39.81
N TYR A 44 -42.32 -16.58 39.53
CA TYR A 44 -42.77 -16.87 38.17
C TYR A 44 -43.20 -15.61 37.41
N GLU A 45 -43.70 -14.59 38.09
CA GLU A 45 -44.12 -13.31 37.46
C GLU A 45 -42.90 -12.48 37.05
N TYR A 46 -41.88 -12.41 37.90
CA TYR A 46 -40.60 -11.80 37.55
C TYR A 46 -39.94 -12.53 36.38
N ASN A 47 -39.88 -13.87 36.43
CA ASN A 47 -39.27 -14.67 35.36
C ASN A 47 -40.03 -14.52 34.03
N LYS A 48 -41.36 -14.43 34.06
CA LYS A 48 -42.19 -14.19 32.86
C LYS A 48 -41.93 -12.81 32.24
N ARG A 49 -41.73 -11.77 33.07
CA ARG A 49 -41.35 -10.43 32.59
C ARG A 49 -39.96 -10.43 31.97
N MET A 50 -39.00 -11.12 32.59
CA MET A 50 -37.65 -11.24 32.05
C MET A 50 -37.62 -12.03 30.74
N ALA A 51 -38.41 -13.10 30.63
CA ALA A 51 -38.58 -13.86 29.39
C ALA A 51 -39.19 -13.00 28.27
N ALA A 52 -40.23 -12.22 28.56
CA ALA A 52 -40.84 -11.31 27.59
C ALA A 52 -39.87 -10.22 27.11
N ILE A 53 -39.03 -9.67 28.00
CA ILE A 53 -37.98 -8.71 27.63
C ILE A 53 -36.92 -9.38 26.76
N ALA A 54 -36.50 -10.61 27.11
CA ALA A 54 -35.52 -11.35 26.33
C ALA A 54 -36.04 -11.71 24.93
N GLU A 55 -37.31 -12.13 24.81
CA GLU A 55 -37.97 -12.40 23.53
C GLU A 55 -38.08 -11.13 22.68
N ALA A 56 -38.44 -9.99 23.29
CA ALA A 56 -38.47 -8.70 22.58
C ALA A 56 -37.07 -8.27 22.11
N GLN A 57 -36.03 -8.46 22.93
CA GLN A 57 -34.65 -8.18 22.54
C GLN A 57 -34.17 -9.09 21.41
N GLN A 58 -34.56 -10.37 21.42
CA GLN A 58 -34.27 -11.31 20.33
C GLN A 58 -35.00 -10.92 19.05
N GLY A 59 -36.27 -10.52 19.12
CA GLY A 59 -37.05 -10.06 17.98
C GLY A 59 -36.44 -8.82 17.32
N MET A 60 -36.07 -7.80 18.12
CA MET A 60 -35.38 -6.62 17.60
C MET A 60 -34.02 -6.96 16.97
N ALA A 61 -33.27 -7.90 17.56
CA ALA A 61 -32.01 -8.37 16.99
C ALA A 61 -32.21 -9.08 15.65
N GLN A 62 -33.30 -9.85 15.51
CA GLN A 62 -33.67 -10.52 14.26
C GLN A 62 -34.06 -9.51 13.17
N GLU A 63 -34.90 -8.53 13.49
CA GLU A 63 -35.28 -7.46 12.56
C GLU A 63 -34.05 -6.67 12.07
N TYR A 64 -33.14 -6.34 12.97
CA TYR A 64 -31.90 -5.66 12.62
C TYR A 64 -30.99 -6.53 11.74
N PHE A 65 -30.88 -7.82 12.05
CA PHE A 65 -30.09 -8.76 11.26
C PHE A 65 -30.70 -8.96 9.86
N ASP A 66 -32.02 -9.04 9.76
CA ASP A 66 -32.73 -9.16 8.50
C ASP A 66 -32.55 -7.91 7.64
N PHE A 67 -32.64 -6.71 8.22
CA PHE A 67 -32.34 -5.44 7.53
C PHE A 67 -30.88 -5.37 7.05
N TRP A 68 -29.92 -5.76 7.90
CA TRP A 68 -28.52 -5.82 7.50
C TRP A 68 -28.32 -6.79 6.33
N LYS A 69 -29.00 -7.94 6.35
CA LYS A 69 -28.89 -8.95 5.30
C LYS A 69 -29.56 -8.54 4.00
N SER A 70 -30.68 -7.81 4.04
CA SER A 70 -31.43 -7.36 2.86
C SER A 70 -30.76 -6.18 2.17
N ASP A 71 -30.40 -5.15 2.93
CA ASP A 71 -30.05 -3.84 2.35
C ASP A 71 -28.54 -3.57 2.41
N TYR A 72 -27.91 -3.91 3.53
CA TYR A 72 -26.51 -3.54 3.76
C TYR A 72 -25.52 -4.51 3.12
N LYS A 73 -25.73 -5.82 3.31
CA LYS A 73 -24.84 -6.86 2.79
C LYS A 73 -24.66 -6.80 1.26
N PRO A 74 -25.71 -6.61 0.43
CA PRO A 74 -25.53 -6.52 -1.02
C PRO A 74 -24.75 -5.28 -1.45
N LEU A 75 -24.95 -4.16 -0.72
CA LEU A 75 -24.23 -2.92 -0.97
C LEU A 75 -22.74 -3.07 -0.65
N GLU A 76 -22.40 -3.72 0.47
CA GLU A 76 -21.01 -4.05 0.81
C GLU A 76 -20.38 -4.96 -0.25
N GLN A 77 -21.09 -6.00 -0.69
CA GLN A 77 -20.62 -6.88 -1.77
C GLN A 77 -20.42 -6.14 -3.10
N ALA A 78 -21.33 -5.23 -3.45
CA ALA A 78 -21.21 -4.40 -4.65
C ALA A 78 -20.01 -3.46 -4.57
N GLN A 79 -19.75 -2.84 -3.41
CA GLN A 79 -18.57 -2.01 -3.20
C GLN A 79 -17.28 -2.81 -3.29
N ILE A 80 -17.22 -3.98 -2.65
CA ILE A 80 -16.06 -4.88 -2.74
C ILE A 80 -15.81 -5.27 -4.20
N LYS A 81 -16.87 -5.61 -4.94
CA LYS A 81 -16.76 -5.97 -6.36
C LYS A 81 -16.27 -4.79 -7.20
N ALA A 82 -16.84 -3.60 -7.02
CA ALA A 82 -16.41 -2.40 -7.73
C ALA A 82 -14.94 -2.04 -7.44
N ASN A 83 -14.52 -2.13 -6.18
CA ASN A 83 -13.13 -1.92 -5.78
C ASN A 83 -12.20 -2.97 -6.39
N THR A 84 -12.62 -4.23 -6.45
CA THR A 84 -11.85 -5.32 -7.06
C THR A 84 -11.69 -5.11 -8.56
N GLU A 85 -12.77 -4.76 -9.27
CA GLU A 85 -12.73 -4.44 -10.70
C GLU A 85 -11.82 -3.24 -10.98
N MET A 86 -11.86 -2.21 -10.13
CA MET A 86 -10.96 -1.05 -10.24
C MET A 86 -9.49 -1.46 -10.04
N ILE A 87 -9.19 -2.33 -9.09
CA ILE A 87 -7.84 -2.87 -8.87
C ILE A 87 -7.38 -3.69 -10.08
N GLU A 88 -8.25 -4.50 -10.67
CA GLU A 88 -7.95 -5.29 -11.86
C GLU A 88 -7.68 -4.40 -13.09
N GLN A 89 -8.47 -3.33 -13.28
CA GLN A 89 -8.23 -2.36 -14.35
C GLN A 89 -6.93 -1.58 -14.16
N ALA A 90 -6.53 -1.33 -12.90
CA ALA A 90 -5.26 -0.68 -12.58
C ALA A 90 -4.05 -1.61 -12.75
N LYS A 91 -4.24 -2.93 -12.69
CA LYS A 91 -3.18 -3.94 -12.80
C LYS A 91 -2.33 -3.82 -14.09
N PRO A 92 -2.89 -3.74 -15.31
CA PRO A 92 -2.09 -3.62 -16.53
C PRO A 92 -1.32 -2.30 -16.61
N VAL A 93 -1.87 -1.21 -16.08
CA VAL A 93 -1.16 0.09 -16.01
C VAL A 93 0.01 -0.02 -15.04
N ARG A 94 -0.21 -0.64 -13.88
CA ARG A 94 0.85 -0.86 -12.88
C ARG A 94 1.92 -1.81 -13.41
N GLU A 95 1.56 -2.86 -14.12
CA GLU A 95 2.52 -3.78 -14.77
C GLU A 95 3.34 -3.07 -15.83
N LYS A 96 2.71 -2.29 -16.72
CA LYS A 96 3.42 -1.45 -17.70
C LYS A 96 4.36 -0.47 -17.03
N PHE A 97 3.90 0.22 -15.99
CA PHE A 97 4.72 1.16 -15.24
C PHE A 97 5.91 0.48 -14.56
N ILE A 98 5.72 -0.69 -13.94
CA ILE A 98 6.80 -1.48 -13.34
C ILE A 98 7.77 -1.96 -14.42
N GLN A 99 7.27 -2.40 -15.57
CA GLN A 99 8.08 -2.89 -16.67
C GLN A 99 8.91 -1.77 -17.31
N GLU A 100 8.31 -0.61 -17.60
CA GLU A 100 9.02 0.60 -18.04
C GLU A 100 9.99 1.14 -16.97
N SER A 101 9.74 0.85 -15.70
CA SER A 101 10.65 1.19 -14.61
C SER A 101 11.83 0.22 -14.50
N LEU A 102 11.63 -1.07 -14.80
CA LEU A 102 12.64 -2.12 -14.73
C LEU A 102 13.54 -2.17 -15.98
N ASP A 103 12.95 -2.02 -17.16
CA ASP A 103 13.69 -2.11 -18.43
C ASP A 103 14.65 -0.92 -18.61
N GLY A 104 14.40 0.20 -17.92
CA GLY A 104 15.23 1.40 -17.99
C GLY A 104 15.22 2.04 -19.39
N VAL A 105 15.91 3.18 -19.54
CA VAL A 105 16.14 3.74 -20.88
C VAL A 105 17.39 3.10 -21.44
N ASP A 106 17.21 2.19 -22.41
CA ASP A 106 18.32 1.54 -23.09
C ASP A 106 19.04 2.57 -23.97
N ALA A 107 20.22 3.02 -23.50
CA ALA A 107 20.95 4.14 -24.09
C ALA A 107 21.33 3.91 -25.56
N ASP A 108 21.46 2.65 -25.98
CA ASP A 108 21.79 2.31 -27.36
C ASP A 108 20.57 2.33 -28.30
N THR A 109 19.38 1.98 -27.82
CA THR A 109 18.15 2.11 -28.62
C THR A 109 17.78 3.58 -28.81
N LEU A 110 17.90 4.40 -27.76
CA LEU A 110 17.68 5.85 -27.85
C LEU A 110 18.72 6.53 -28.74
N ALA A 111 19.97 6.10 -28.67
CA ALA A 111 21.02 6.60 -29.57
C ALA A 111 20.77 6.22 -31.02
N ALA A 112 20.22 5.03 -31.27
CA ALA A 112 19.88 4.55 -32.60
C ALA A 112 18.69 5.33 -33.19
N THR A 113 17.64 5.62 -32.41
CA THR A 113 16.50 6.43 -32.85
C THR A 113 16.90 7.88 -33.09
N ALA A 114 17.65 8.49 -32.16
CA ALA A 114 18.15 9.86 -32.34
C ALA A 114 19.10 10.00 -33.55
N LYS A 115 19.89 8.96 -33.83
CA LYS A 115 20.71 8.89 -35.05
C LYS A 115 19.84 8.81 -36.31
N ALA A 116 18.81 7.97 -36.31
CA ALA A 116 17.90 7.83 -37.44
C ALA A 116 17.15 9.15 -37.74
N ASP A 117 16.68 9.85 -36.71
CA ASP A 117 16.00 11.14 -36.85
C ASP A 117 16.95 12.22 -37.40
N ALA A 118 18.19 12.26 -36.92
CA ALA A 118 19.21 13.18 -37.42
C ALA A 118 19.59 12.89 -38.88
N GLU A 119 19.67 11.62 -39.28
CA GLU A 119 19.93 11.20 -40.65
C GLU A 119 18.75 11.53 -41.59
N GLN A 120 17.52 11.33 -41.13
CA GLN A 120 16.31 11.65 -41.88
C GLN A 120 16.16 13.17 -42.08
N GLY A 121 16.41 13.96 -41.04
CA GLY A 121 16.44 15.43 -41.11
C GLY A 121 17.53 15.93 -42.06
N SER A 122 18.74 15.34 -42.00
CA SER A 122 19.84 15.66 -42.92
C SER A 122 19.48 15.34 -44.37
N THR A 123 18.80 14.21 -44.62
CA THR A 123 18.35 13.81 -45.96
C THR A 123 17.32 14.79 -46.51
N GLN A 124 16.38 15.25 -45.69
CA GLN A 124 15.38 16.25 -46.11
C GLN A 124 16.01 17.62 -46.41
N ALA A 125 16.99 18.04 -45.60
CA ALA A 125 17.73 19.28 -45.80
C ALA A 125 18.60 19.24 -47.07
N GLU A 126 19.23 18.09 -47.34
CA GLU A 126 19.97 17.86 -48.59
C GLU A 126 19.05 17.92 -49.80
N GLN A 127 17.88 17.27 -49.76
CA GLN A 127 16.91 17.36 -50.84
C GLN A 127 16.43 18.80 -51.08
N ALA A 128 16.28 19.61 -50.02
CA ALA A 128 15.96 21.02 -50.16
C ALA A 128 17.11 21.82 -50.79
N SER A 129 18.36 21.54 -50.40
CA SER A 129 19.55 22.15 -51.00
C SER A 129 19.71 21.78 -52.47
N VAL A 130 19.57 20.50 -52.82
CA VAL A 130 19.61 20.03 -54.22
C VAL A 130 18.54 20.72 -55.06
N ARG A 131 17.31 20.88 -54.53
CA ARG A 131 16.26 21.65 -55.21
C ARG A 131 16.62 23.13 -55.38
N SER A 132 17.29 23.76 -54.42
CA SER A 132 17.74 25.16 -54.52
C SER A 132 18.88 25.33 -55.52
N MET A 133 19.84 24.40 -55.56
CA MET A 133 20.99 24.43 -56.46
C MET A 133 20.57 24.11 -57.90
N ALA A 134 19.61 23.19 -58.08
CA ALA A 134 18.98 22.95 -59.38
C ALA A 134 18.28 24.20 -59.93
N ARG A 135 17.66 25.03 -59.06
CA ARG A 135 17.08 26.33 -59.45
C ARG A 135 18.13 27.38 -59.83
N LEU A 136 19.35 27.23 -59.33
CA LEU A 136 20.49 28.10 -59.66
C LEU A 136 21.26 27.62 -60.90
N GLY A 137 20.78 26.57 -61.59
CA GLY A 137 21.43 26.03 -62.80
C GLY A 137 22.66 25.17 -62.54
N ILE A 138 22.94 24.84 -61.27
CA ILE A 138 23.99 23.87 -60.92
C ILE A 138 23.41 22.48 -61.15
N ASN A 139 23.88 21.80 -62.19
CA ASN A 139 23.38 20.47 -62.55
C ASN A 139 23.79 19.45 -61.45
N PRO A 140 22.86 18.58 -60.99
CA PRO A 140 23.15 17.42 -60.14
C PRO A 140 24.34 16.57 -60.58
N ASP A 141 24.57 16.49 -61.90
CA ASP A 141 25.66 15.69 -62.48
C ASP A 141 26.99 16.45 -62.63
N SER A 142 27.06 17.71 -62.15
CA SER A 142 28.32 18.44 -62.13
C SER A 142 29.26 17.82 -61.10
N GLY A 143 30.48 17.45 -61.52
CA GLY A 143 31.49 16.86 -60.63
C GLY A 143 31.81 17.72 -59.41
N VAL A 144 31.56 19.04 -59.50
CA VAL A 144 31.70 19.98 -58.38
C VAL A 144 30.63 19.74 -57.30
N MET A 145 29.37 19.49 -57.67
CA MET A 145 28.31 19.14 -56.70
C MET A 145 28.52 17.73 -56.13
N ALA A 146 28.87 16.76 -56.97
CA ALA A 146 29.15 15.40 -56.52
C ALA A 146 30.30 15.36 -55.50
N ASP A 147 31.36 16.15 -55.71
CA ASP A 147 32.53 16.16 -54.83
C ASP A 147 32.33 17.05 -53.60
N THR A 148 31.78 18.27 -53.75
CA THR A 148 31.55 19.17 -52.61
C THR A 148 30.34 18.76 -51.77
N LEU A 149 29.20 18.45 -52.36
CA LEU A 149 28.00 18.06 -51.62
C LEU A 149 28.12 16.61 -51.12
N GLY A 150 28.66 15.69 -51.93
CA GLY A 150 28.79 14.28 -51.54
C GLY A 150 29.74 14.06 -50.37
N ARG A 151 30.94 14.67 -50.38
CA ARG A 151 31.91 14.51 -49.27
C ARG A 151 31.62 15.40 -48.08
N SER A 152 31.26 16.67 -48.28
CA SER A 152 31.01 17.57 -47.13
C SER A 152 29.68 17.28 -46.43
N SER A 153 28.64 16.90 -47.19
CA SER A 153 27.34 16.57 -46.60
C SER A 153 27.37 15.21 -45.90
N SER A 154 28.08 14.21 -46.42
CA SER A 154 28.26 12.93 -45.72
C SER A 154 29.07 13.10 -44.42
N LEU A 155 30.10 13.94 -44.41
CA LEU A 155 30.84 14.29 -43.19
C LEU A 155 29.97 15.05 -42.18
N ASN A 156 29.16 16.00 -42.64
CA ASN A 156 28.23 16.72 -41.76
C ASN A 156 27.12 15.81 -41.23
N ARG A 157 26.56 14.93 -42.04
CA ARG A 157 25.58 13.91 -41.61
C ARG A 157 26.19 12.99 -40.57
N ALA A 158 27.40 12.48 -40.79
CA ALA A 158 28.09 11.62 -39.83
C ALA A 158 28.38 12.35 -38.51
N ARG A 159 28.76 13.63 -38.56
CA ARG A 159 28.96 14.47 -37.37
C ARG A 159 27.66 14.72 -36.62
N LEU A 160 26.58 15.06 -37.31
CA LEU A 160 25.25 15.26 -36.71
C LEU A 160 24.70 13.97 -36.10
N ALA A 161 24.83 12.84 -36.79
CA ALA A 161 24.48 11.51 -36.28
C ALA A 161 25.28 11.15 -35.02
N THR A 162 26.59 11.43 -35.00
CA THR A 162 27.46 11.16 -33.85
C THR A 162 27.17 12.09 -32.67
N GLN A 163 26.87 13.36 -32.96
CA GLN A 163 26.50 14.35 -31.95
C GLN A 163 25.13 14.05 -31.33
N ALA A 164 24.13 13.71 -32.15
CA ALA A 164 22.80 13.33 -31.69
C ALA A 164 22.82 12.05 -30.85
N SER A 165 23.54 11.01 -31.30
CA SER A 165 23.71 9.78 -30.53
C SER A 165 24.51 10.00 -29.23
N GLY A 166 25.54 10.85 -29.23
CA GLY A 166 26.27 11.22 -28.02
C GLY A 166 25.41 11.96 -26.99
N ALA A 167 24.59 12.91 -27.44
CA ALA A 167 23.66 13.64 -26.59
C ALA A 167 22.55 12.73 -26.04
N ALA A 168 21.98 11.86 -26.86
CA ALA A 168 20.97 10.88 -26.45
C ALA A 168 21.54 9.88 -25.41
N ARG A 169 22.78 9.40 -25.60
CA ARG A 169 23.45 8.55 -24.59
C ARG A 169 23.69 9.28 -23.28
N ALA A 170 24.06 10.57 -23.32
CA ALA A 170 24.22 11.38 -22.12
C ALA A 170 22.89 11.59 -21.38
N GLN A 171 21.80 11.85 -22.10
CA GLN A 171 20.45 11.98 -21.53
C GLN A 171 19.98 10.67 -20.91
N ALA A 172 20.08 9.54 -21.62
CA ALA A 172 19.71 8.23 -21.10
C ALA A 172 20.51 7.85 -19.84
N ARG A 173 21.81 8.16 -19.81
CA ARG A 173 22.63 7.97 -18.60
C ARG A 173 22.14 8.84 -17.46
N GLN A 174 21.85 10.12 -17.71
CA GLN A 174 21.38 11.04 -16.68
C GLN A 174 20.01 10.63 -16.10
N GLU A 175 19.10 10.14 -16.93
CA GLU A 175 17.81 9.59 -16.50
C GLU A 175 17.98 8.29 -15.72
N ASN A 176 18.84 7.39 -16.16
CA ASN A 176 19.15 6.16 -15.41
C ASN A 176 19.82 6.47 -14.06
N TYR A 177 20.70 7.46 -13.98
CA TYR A 177 21.26 7.94 -12.71
C TYR A 177 20.20 8.58 -11.81
N GLY A 178 19.27 9.38 -12.36
CA GLY A 178 18.16 9.96 -11.60
C GLY A 178 17.22 8.90 -11.03
N ARG A 179 16.91 7.86 -11.82
CA ARG A 179 16.14 6.69 -11.37
C ARG A 179 16.87 5.90 -10.28
N LEU A 180 18.18 5.66 -10.45
CA LEU A 180 19.01 5.00 -9.45
C LEU A 180 19.10 5.82 -8.16
N GLN A 181 19.21 7.14 -8.24
CA GLN A 181 19.24 8.04 -7.10
C GLN A 181 17.88 8.07 -6.37
N ALA A 182 16.77 8.10 -7.10
CA ALA A 182 15.43 8.01 -6.52
C ALA A 182 15.21 6.66 -5.84
N ALA A 183 15.65 5.56 -6.46
CA ALA A 183 15.60 4.22 -5.87
C ALA A 183 16.49 4.10 -4.63
N ALA A 184 17.71 4.67 -4.65
CA ALA A 184 18.61 4.71 -3.51
C ALA A 184 18.08 5.60 -2.37
N GLY A 185 17.37 6.69 -2.70
CA GLY A 185 16.71 7.56 -1.72
C GLY A 185 15.49 6.93 -1.06
N LEU A 186 14.73 6.09 -1.78
CA LEU A 186 13.61 5.32 -1.23
C LEU A 186 14.06 4.10 -0.41
N GLY A 187 15.30 3.60 -0.62
CA GLY A 187 15.87 2.48 0.12
C GLY A 187 16.59 2.86 1.43
N LEU A 188 16.66 4.15 1.76
CA LEU A 188 17.33 4.70 2.96
C LEU A 188 16.37 5.32 3.98
N GLY A 189 15.06 5.04 3.86
CA GLY A 189 14.01 5.48 4.79
C GLY A 189 13.43 4.34 5.60
#